data_AF-A0A3D5TKW2-F1
#
_entry.id   AF-A0A3D5TKW2-F1
#
_cell.length_a   1.000
_cell.length_b   1.000
_cell.length_c   1.000
_cell.angle_alpha   90.00
_cell.angle_beta   90.00
_cell.angle_gamma   90.00
#
_symmetry.space_group_name_H-M   'P 1'
#
loop_
_entity.id
_entity.type
_entity.pdbx_description
1 polymer ?
#
loop_
_entity_poly.entity_id
_entity_poly.type
_entity_poly.pdbx_seq_one_letter_code
_entity_poly.pdbx_strand_id
1 'polypeptide(L)'
;MKKLKMISLISAAFLLALSLSACVFKSGDPVIASLGKAMSVQRYSCAGFGDSTDFGIYTFPGAKPGESEYFKPVTAESKTELLGYIDKFEQVIDSLRDGDEGADLVNNYRFSRDDIDGSDYLYIYDREDKPIGDGAYSKYDYYNVYFFDSQTTTLYYFHSNI
;
A
#
# COMPACT_ATOMS: atom_id res chain seq x y z
N MET A 1 -49.24 -0.03 -19.05
CA MET A 1 -47.76 0.15 -19.10
C MET A 1 -47.12 0.16 -17.70
N LYS A 2 -47.33 -0.87 -16.86
CA LYS A 2 -46.76 -0.92 -15.49
C LYS A 2 -45.82 -2.10 -15.21
N LYS A 3 -45.65 -3.03 -16.15
CA LYS A 3 -44.83 -4.26 -15.92
C LYS A 3 -43.41 -4.22 -16.51
N LEU A 4 -43.04 -3.19 -17.28
CA LEU A 4 -41.70 -3.10 -17.89
C LEU A 4 -40.64 -2.41 -17.03
N LYS A 5 -41.00 -1.65 -15.99
CA LYS A 5 -40.02 -0.92 -15.16
C LYS A 5 -39.41 -1.74 -14.02
N MET A 6 -40.01 -2.86 -13.64
CA MET A 6 -39.59 -3.64 -12.46
C MET A 6 -38.47 -4.64 -12.74
N ILE A 7 -38.28 -5.05 -14.00
CA ILE A 7 -37.23 -6.01 -14.40
C ILE A 7 -35.87 -5.31 -14.55
N SER A 8 -35.87 -4.00 -14.83
CA SER A 8 -34.65 -3.21 -15.02
C SER A 8 -33.91 -2.92 -13.72
N LEU A 9 -34.60 -2.78 -12.58
CA LEU A 9 -33.94 -2.52 -11.29
C LEU A 9 -33.29 -3.76 -10.67
N ILE A 10 -33.84 -4.96 -10.90
CA ILE A 10 -33.27 -6.19 -10.35
C ILE A 10 -32.00 -6.59 -11.11
N SER A 11 -31.93 -6.28 -12.41
CA SER A 11 -30.74 -6.55 -13.23
C SER A 11 -29.58 -5.60 -12.91
N ALA A 12 -29.86 -4.33 -12.57
CA ALA A 12 -28.82 -3.37 -12.18
C ALA A 12 -28.20 -3.68 -10.81
N ALA A 13 -28.98 -4.22 -9.86
CA ALA A 13 -28.47 -4.63 -8.55
C ALA A 13 -27.63 -5.92 -8.62
N PHE A 14 -27.96 -6.85 -9.52
CA PHE A 14 -27.15 -8.06 -9.73
C PHE A 14 -25.85 -7.80 -10.50
N LEU A 15 -25.83 -6.81 -11.41
CA LEU A 15 -24.62 -6.37 -12.11
C LEU A 15 -23.66 -5.59 -11.19
N LEU A 16 -24.17 -4.87 -10.19
CA LEU A 16 -23.32 -4.21 -9.20
C LEU A 16 -22.64 -5.22 -8.24
N ALA A 17 -23.35 -6.30 -7.89
CA ALA A 17 -22.86 -7.35 -6.98
C ALA A 17 -21.82 -8.31 -7.60
N LEU A 18 -21.64 -8.30 -8.93
CA LEU A 18 -20.67 -9.14 -9.64
C LEU A 18 -19.39 -8.41 -10.07
N SER A 19 -19.26 -7.11 -9.76
CA SER A 19 -18.05 -6.32 -10.07
C SER A 19 -16.98 -6.39 -8.99
N LEU A 20 -17.29 -6.93 -7.80
CA LEU A 20 -16.29 -7.44 -6.86
C LEU A 20 -15.79 -8.79 -7.38
N SER A 21 -15.15 -8.77 -8.55
CA SER A 21 -14.25 -9.84 -8.98
C SER A 21 -13.16 -9.90 -7.92
N ALA A 22 -13.40 -10.71 -6.89
CA ALA A 22 -12.35 -11.28 -6.07
C ALA A 22 -11.56 -12.24 -6.98
N CYS A 23 -10.83 -11.67 -7.93
CA CYS A 23 -9.61 -12.26 -8.41
C CYS A 23 -8.84 -12.59 -7.14
N VAL A 24 -8.73 -13.89 -6.86
CA VAL A 24 -7.86 -14.44 -5.83
C VAL A 24 -6.44 -14.15 -6.29
N PHE A 25 -6.02 -12.89 -6.12
CA PHE A 25 -4.64 -12.49 -6.26
C PHE A 25 -3.95 -13.00 -5.01
N LYS A 26 -3.29 -14.15 -5.11
CA LYS A 26 -2.07 -14.37 -4.32
C LYS A 26 -1.23 -13.12 -4.53
N SER A 27 -1.05 -12.28 -3.51
CA SER A 27 0.00 -11.28 -3.56
C SER A 27 1.29 -12.05 -3.80
N GLY A 28 1.96 -11.82 -4.94
CA GLY A 28 3.26 -12.43 -5.23
C GLY A 28 4.36 -11.95 -4.28
N ASP A 29 4.07 -10.91 -3.51
CA ASP A 29 4.90 -10.38 -2.45
C ASP A 29 4.88 -11.32 -1.22
N PRO A 30 6.04 -11.90 -0.82
CA PRO A 30 6.12 -12.83 0.30
C PRO A 30 5.86 -12.16 1.66
N VAL A 31 6.15 -10.87 1.80
CA VAL A 31 5.90 -10.11 3.05
C VAL A 31 4.39 -9.97 3.25
N ILE A 32 3.67 -9.54 2.22
CA ILE A 32 2.20 -9.42 2.29
C ILE A 32 1.56 -10.80 2.45
N ALA A 33 2.06 -11.81 1.74
CA ALA A 33 1.56 -13.18 1.84
C ALA A 33 1.76 -13.80 3.24
N SER A 34 2.77 -13.35 3.99
CA SER A 34 3.01 -13.81 5.37
C SER A 34 1.89 -13.45 6.35
N LEU A 35 1.05 -12.46 6.01
CA LEU A 35 -0.12 -12.05 6.79
C LEU A 35 -1.39 -12.86 6.47
N GLY A 36 -1.30 -13.80 5.51
CA GLY A 36 -2.43 -14.59 5.03
C GLY A 36 -3.17 -13.94 3.87
N LYS A 37 -4.47 -14.21 3.73
CA LYS A 37 -5.28 -13.69 2.62
C LYS A 37 -5.91 -12.35 3.02
N ALA A 38 -5.62 -11.30 2.24
CA ALA A 38 -6.26 -10.01 2.39
C ALA A 38 -7.76 -10.09 2.11
N MET A 39 -8.56 -9.41 2.94
CA MET A 39 -10.00 -9.27 2.73
C MET A 39 -10.30 -8.21 1.66
N SER A 40 -9.54 -7.12 1.67
CA SER A 40 -9.65 -6.02 0.71
C SER A 40 -8.25 -5.56 0.31
N VAL A 41 -8.13 -5.05 -0.92
CA VAL A 41 -6.88 -4.54 -1.48
C VAL A 41 -7.20 -3.32 -2.32
N GLN A 42 -6.51 -2.21 -2.05
CA GLN A 42 -6.53 -0.98 -2.83
C GLN A 42 -5.09 -0.62 -3.18
N ARG A 43 -4.81 -0.30 -4.45
CA ARG A 43 -3.46 0.04 -4.92
C ARG A 43 -3.54 1.20 -5.88
N TYR A 44 -2.58 2.10 -5.76
CA TYR A 44 -2.45 3.29 -6.57
C TYR A 44 -0.98 3.47 -6.90
N SER A 45 -0.71 3.83 -8.14
CA SER A 45 0.65 3.86 -8.67
C SER A 45 0.83 5.07 -9.56
N CYS A 46 2.03 5.64 -9.50
CA CYS A 46 2.55 6.55 -10.50
C CYS A 46 3.82 5.91 -11.07
N ALA A 47 3.87 5.67 -12.37
CA ALA A 47 5.00 4.99 -13.00
C ALA A 47 5.42 5.68 -14.30
N GLY A 48 6.72 5.89 -14.44
CA GLY A 48 7.39 6.42 -15.62
C GLY A 48 8.38 5.39 -16.20
N PHE A 49 9.33 5.85 -17.03
CA PHE A 49 10.36 4.97 -17.57
C PHE A 49 11.43 4.67 -16.51
N GLY A 50 11.30 3.54 -15.83
CA GLY A 50 12.24 3.10 -14.78
C GLY A 50 11.79 3.46 -13.37
N ASP A 51 11.11 4.59 -13.21
CA ASP A 51 10.68 5.09 -11.91
C ASP A 51 9.27 4.64 -11.57
N SER A 52 9.04 4.29 -10.31
CA SER A 52 7.71 3.92 -9.82
C SER A 52 7.51 4.32 -8.38
N THR A 53 6.34 4.84 -8.08
CA THR A 53 5.88 5.11 -6.72
C THR A 53 4.51 4.46 -6.52
N ASP A 54 4.41 3.55 -5.56
CA ASP A 54 3.16 2.83 -5.29
C ASP A 54 2.70 3.02 -3.85
N PHE A 55 1.39 3.15 -3.68
CA PHE A 55 0.70 3.11 -2.39
C PHE A 55 -0.34 2.01 -2.37
N GLY A 56 -0.28 1.16 -1.35
CA GLY A 56 -1.23 0.06 -1.15
C GLY A 56 -1.89 0.11 0.22
N ILE A 57 -3.17 -0.25 0.27
CA ILE A 57 -3.91 -0.49 1.52
C ILE A 57 -4.54 -1.88 1.47
N TYR A 58 -4.28 -2.68 2.49
CA TYR A 58 -4.77 -4.05 2.59
C TYR A 58 -5.38 -4.28 3.96
N THR A 59 -6.57 -4.86 4.04
CA THR A 59 -7.20 -5.19 5.33
C THR A 59 -7.11 -6.68 5.61
N PHE A 60 -6.67 -7.04 6.82
CA PHE A 60 -6.49 -8.40 7.29
C PHE A 60 -7.09 -8.62 8.69
N PRO A 61 -8.42 -8.80 8.84
CA PRO A 61 -9.10 -8.85 10.14
C PRO A 61 -8.66 -9.97 11.12
N GLY A 62 -7.78 -10.88 10.69
CA GLY A 62 -7.22 -11.94 11.53
C GLY A 62 -5.71 -12.13 11.35
N ALA A 63 -5.01 -11.17 10.72
CA ALA A 63 -3.56 -11.24 10.61
C ALA A 63 -2.90 -11.10 11.97
N LYS A 64 -1.79 -11.79 12.13
CA LYS A 64 -0.92 -11.71 13.29
C LYS A 64 0.49 -11.40 12.80
N PRO A 65 0.83 -10.12 12.61
CA PRO A 65 2.15 -9.74 12.10
C PRO A 65 3.29 -10.27 12.97
N GLY A 66 3.10 -10.44 14.29
CA GLY A 66 4.09 -11.05 15.18
C GLY A 66 4.37 -12.55 14.94
N GLU A 67 3.56 -13.25 14.16
CA GLU A 67 3.84 -14.63 13.70
C GLU A 67 4.60 -14.66 12.36
N SER A 68 4.76 -13.51 11.70
CA SER A 68 5.52 -13.37 10.45
C SER A 68 7.03 -13.29 10.73
N GLU A 69 7.84 -13.82 9.82
CA GLU A 69 9.30 -13.71 9.86
C GLU A 69 9.83 -12.30 9.50
N TYR A 70 9.01 -11.47 8.86
CA TYR A 70 9.42 -10.16 8.36
C TYR A 70 9.18 -9.04 9.37
N PHE A 71 7.98 -9.02 9.96
CA PHE A 71 7.48 -7.90 10.73
C PHE A 71 8.07 -7.85 12.13
N LYS A 72 8.44 -6.64 12.57
CA LYS A 72 8.91 -6.38 13.93
C LYS A 72 8.03 -5.32 14.59
N PRO A 73 7.82 -5.37 15.92
CA PRO A 73 7.10 -4.31 16.62
C PRO A 73 7.76 -2.95 16.39
N VAL A 74 6.94 -1.90 16.26
CA VAL A 74 7.43 -0.53 16.12
C VAL A 74 8.10 -0.08 17.42
N THR A 75 9.33 0.42 17.30
CA THR A 75 10.08 1.06 18.38
C THR A 75 10.21 2.56 18.11
N ALA A 76 10.73 3.33 19.07
CA ALA A 76 11.01 4.75 18.84
C ALA A 76 12.03 4.98 17.70
N GLU A 77 13.02 4.09 17.59
CA GLU A 77 14.03 4.11 16.52
C GLU A 77 13.40 3.79 15.17
N SER A 78 12.67 2.67 15.07
CA SER A 78 12.05 2.25 13.80
C SER A 78 10.93 3.21 13.37
N LYS A 79 10.24 3.86 14.31
CA LYS A 79 9.29 4.95 14.02
C LYS A 79 10.00 6.15 13.41
N THR A 80 11.16 6.55 13.95
CA THR A 80 11.95 7.65 13.39
C THR A 80 12.41 7.33 11.97
N GLU A 81 12.85 6.09 11.74
CA GLU A 81 13.23 5.61 10.41
C GLU A 81 12.05 5.59 9.43
N LEU A 82 10.92 5.00 9.83
CA LEU A 82 9.67 4.99 9.07
C LEU A 82 9.27 6.41 8.64
N LEU A 83 9.26 7.36 9.56
CA LEU A 83 8.88 8.75 9.25
C LEU A 83 9.78 9.39 8.17
N GLY A 84 11.06 9.03 8.11
CA GLY A 84 11.94 9.49 7.03
C GLY A 84 11.56 8.93 5.65
N TYR A 85 11.14 7.66 5.59
CA TYR A 85 10.59 7.07 4.35
C TYR A 85 9.27 7.74 3.95
N ILE A 86 8.37 7.98 4.92
CA ILE A 86 7.09 8.67 4.68
C ILE A 86 7.33 10.11 4.23
N ASP A 87 8.28 10.84 4.82
CA ASP A 87 8.67 12.20 4.37
C ASP A 87 9.06 12.21 2.89
N LYS A 88 9.82 11.20 2.44
CA LYS A 88 10.26 11.09 1.05
C LYS A 88 9.13 10.70 0.12
N PHE A 89 8.28 9.77 0.54
CA PHE A 89 7.08 9.41 -0.20
C PHE A 89 6.15 10.61 -0.39
N GLU A 90 5.89 11.37 0.67
CA GLU A 90 5.02 12.54 0.64
C GLU A 90 5.60 13.70 -0.19
N GLN A 91 6.94 13.85 -0.24
CA GLN A 91 7.58 14.78 -1.19
C GLN A 91 7.25 14.44 -2.64
N VAL A 92 7.21 13.14 -3.00
CA VAL A 92 6.80 12.70 -4.34
C VAL A 92 5.31 13.03 -4.56
N ILE A 93 4.44 12.70 -3.60
CA ILE A 93 3.00 13.03 -3.67
C ILE A 93 2.79 14.54 -3.89
N ASP A 94 3.50 15.38 -3.15
CA ASP A 94 3.43 16.84 -3.29
C ASP A 94 3.87 17.30 -4.68
N SER A 95 4.91 16.68 -5.25
CA SER A 95 5.42 17.02 -6.60
C SER A 95 4.45 16.67 -7.73
N LEU A 96 3.57 15.67 -7.51
CA LEU A 96 2.58 15.20 -8.48
C LEU A 96 1.24 15.96 -8.38
N ARG A 97 1.04 16.76 -7.33
CA ARG A 97 -0.28 17.33 -6.98
C ARG A 97 -0.90 18.21 -8.07
N ASP A 98 -0.08 18.91 -8.83
CA ASP A 98 -0.52 19.83 -9.90
C ASP A 98 -0.48 19.19 -11.30
N GLY A 99 -0.10 17.92 -11.41
CA GLY A 99 0.01 17.17 -12.67
C GLY A 99 -1.13 16.18 -12.90
N ASP A 100 -1.33 15.80 -14.17
CA ASP A 100 -2.23 14.69 -14.54
C ASP A 100 -1.58 13.32 -14.26
N GLU A 101 -0.25 13.26 -14.33
CA GLU A 101 0.53 12.07 -14.00
C GLU A 101 0.50 11.82 -12.49
N GLY A 102 0.14 10.61 -12.08
CA GLY A 102 0.05 10.25 -10.66
C GLY A 102 -1.19 10.79 -9.93
N ALA A 103 -2.13 11.43 -10.64
CA ALA A 103 -3.36 11.97 -10.02
C ALA A 103 -4.15 10.91 -9.24
N ASP A 104 -4.20 9.66 -9.70
CA ASP A 104 -4.87 8.57 -8.97
C ASP A 104 -4.16 8.26 -7.64
N LEU A 105 -2.82 8.23 -7.64
CA LEU A 105 -2.03 8.07 -6.41
C LEU A 105 -2.26 9.23 -5.44
N VAL A 106 -2.18 10.48 -5.91
CA VAL A 106 -2.35 11.67 -5.07
C VAL A 106 -3.76 11.72 -4.46
N ASN A 107 -4.80 11.53 -5.28
CA ASN A 107 -6.20 11.61 -4.84
C ASN A 107 -6.59 10.52 -3.86
N ASN A 108 -5.84 9.41 -3.87
CA ASN A 108 -6.08 8.28 -2.99
C ASN A 108 -4.94 8.10 -1.97
N TYR A 109 -4.08 9.06 -1.72
CA TYR A 109 -3.16 8.98 -0.57
C TYR A 109 -3.90 9.39 0.71
N ARG A 110 -3.95 8.51 1.72
CA ARG A 110 -4.73 8.71 2.95
C ARG A 110 -4.09 8.08 4.20
N PHE A 111 -2.77 7.90 4.18
CA PHE A 111 -2.06 7.45 5.37
C PHE A 111 -2.00 8.59 6.40
N SER A 112 -2.25 8.27 7.67
CA SER A 112 -2.13 9.21 8.78
C SER A 112 -0.95 8.81 9.66
N ARG A 113 -0.04 9.75 9.90
CA ARG A 113 1.12 9.54 10.79
C ARG A 113 0.70 9.35 12.26
N ASP A 114 -0.47 9.87 12.61
CA ASP A 114 -1.03 9.74 13.96
C ASP A 114 -1.45 8.30 14.28
N ASP A 115 -1.63 7.46 13.26
CA ASP A 115 -1.98 6.06 13.40
C ASP A 115 -0.78 5.19 13.86
N ILE A 116 0.44 5.76 13.90
CA ILE A 116 1.65 5.02 14.27
C ILE A 116 1.85 4.99 15.79
N ASP A 117 1.70 3.80 16.38
CA ASP A 117 1.99 3.53 17.78
C ASP A 117 2.84 2.26 18.03
N GLY A 118 3.13 1.97 19.30
CA GLY A 118 4.04 0.90 19.71
C GLY A 118 3.45 -0.51 19.64
N SER A 119 2.16 -0.65 19.32
CA SER A 119 1.52 -1.95 19.09
C SER A 119 1.51 -2.37 17.62
N ASP A 120 1.97 -1.48 16.74
CA ASP A 120 2.07 -1.72 15.31
C ASP A 120 3.32 -2.51 14.94
N TYR A 121 3.34 -2.94 13.69
CA TYR A 121 4.44 -3.72 13.15
C TYR A 121 4.96 -3.10 11.86
N LEU A 122 6.26 -3.24 11.65
CA LEU A 122 6.97 -2.64 10.55
C LEU A 122 7.93 -3.64 9.92
N TYR A 123 7.99 -3.60 8.60
CA TYR A 123 9.10 -4.14 7.83
C TYR A 123 9.50 -3.09 6.78
N ILE A 124 10.79 -2.78 6.72
CA ILE A 124 11.37 -1.91 5.70
C ILE A 124 12.41 -2.73 4.96
N TYR A 125 12.33 -2.70 3.64
CA TYR A 125 13.34 -3.20 2.74
C TYR A 125 13.79 -2.07 1.84
N ASP A 126 15.05 -1.72 1.89
CA ASP A 126 15.67 -0.79 0.96
C ASP A 126 16.88 -1.43 0.27
N ARG A 127 17.43 -0.71 -0.71
CA ARG A 127 18.65 -1.11 -1.40
C ARG A 127 19.80 -0.16 -1.12
N GLU A 128 19.79 0.60 -0.02
CA GLU A 128 20.89 1.51 0.32
C GLU A 128 22.25 0.77 0.25
N ASP A 129 23.23 1.39 -0.39
CA ASP A 129 24.57 0.86 -0.66
C ASP A 129 24.64 -0.40 -1.55
N LYS A 130 23.52 -0.89 -2.09
CA LYS A 130 23.53 -1.99 -3.07
C LYS A 130 23.98 -1.47 -4.45
N PRO A 131 24.73 -2.26 -5.22
CA PRO A 131 25.23 -1.83 -6.52
C PRO A 131 24.10 -1.64 -7.56
N ILE A 132 24.23 -0.60 -8.39
CA ILE A 132 23.40 -0.34 -9.57
C ILE A 132 24.26 0.25 -10.68
N GLY A 133 24.40 -0.47 -11.81
CA GLY A 133 25.33 -0.07 -12.87
C GLY A 133 26.75 0.10 -12.33
N ASP A 134 27.33 1.30 -12.53
CA ASP A 134 28.65 1.68 -12.02
C ASP A 134 28.60 2.40 -10.65
N GLY A 135 27.41 2.51 -10.04
CA GLY A 135 27.18 3.18 -8.76
C GLY A 135 26.53 2.29 -7.71
N ALA A 136 25.94 2.92 -6.69
CA ALA A 136 25.14 2.27 -5.66
C ALA A 136 23.89 3.11 -5.36
N TYR A 137 22.80 2.48 -4.91
CA TYR A 137 21.61 3.21 -4.47
C TYR A 137 21.94 4.04 -3.23
N SER A 138 21.52 5.29 -3.25
CA SER A 138 21.47 6.15 -2.07
C SER A 138 20.29 5.79 -1.19
N LYS A 139 20.26 6.34 0.03
CA LYS A 139 19.09 6.24 0.89
C LYS A 139 17.85 6.80 0.20
N TYR A 140 16.76 6.04 0.25
CA TYR A 140 15.45 6.35 -0.35
C TYR A 140 15.32 6.20 -1.87
N ASP A 141 16.38 5.84 -2.61
CA ASP A 141 16.30 5.64 -4.07
C ASP A 141 15.43 4.42 -4.42
N TYR A 142 15.52 3.34 -3.64
CA TYR A 142 14.68 2.16 -3.78
C TYR A 142 14.26 1.62 -2.43
N TYR A 143 12.96 1.53 -2.17
CA TYR A 143 12.45 0.92 -0.95
C TYR A 143 11.03 0.34 -1.07
N ASN A 144 10.73 -0.54 -0.14
CA ASN A 144 9.41 -1.04 0.19
C ASN A 144 9.22 -0.91 1.71
N VAL A 145 8.20 -0.16 2.11
CA VAL A 145 7.77 -0.02 3.51
C VAL A 145 6.43 -0.73 3.69
N TYR A 146 6.38 -1.59 4.69
CA TYR A 146 5.22 -2.37 5.08
C TYR A 146 4.89 -2.01 6.53
N PHE A 147 3.90 -1.14 6.72
CA PHE A 147 3.46 -0.71 8.05
C PHE A 147 2.09 -1.33 8.34
N PHE A 148 2.01 -2.16 9.37
CA PHE A 148 0.79 -2.84 9.80
C PHE A 148 0.24 -2.17 11.07
N ASP A 149 -0.89 -1.49 10.89
CA ASP A 149 -1.73 -0.92 11.95
C ASP A 149 -2.54 -2.05 12.60
N SER A 150 -2.25 -2.31 13.87
CA SER A 150 -2.85 -3.40 14.64
C SER A 150 -4.30 -3.13 15.06
N GLN A 151 -4.70 -1.86 15.17
CA GLN A 151 -6.00 -1.39 15.64
C GLN A 151 -7.06 -1.57 14.55
N THR A 152 -6.70 -1.23 13.31
CA THR A 152 -7.58 -1.36 12.15
C THR A 152 -7.31 -2.62 11.35
N THR A 153 -6.28 -3.40 11.71
CA THR A 153 -5.82 -4.60 10.99
C THR A 153 -5.48 -4.30 9.54
N THR A 154 -4.83 -3.17 9.31
CA THR A 154 -4.55 -2.63 7.97
C THR A 154 -3.05 -2.58 7.72
N LEU A 155 -2.62 -3.14 6.59
CA LEU A 155 -1.29 -2.93 6.06
C LEU A 155 -1.30 -1.75 5.08
N TYR A 156 -0.50 -0.74 5.38
CA TYR A 156 -0.10 0.31 4.46
C TYR A 156 1.23 -0.06 3.81
N TYR A 157 1.25 -0.04 2.48
CA TYR A 157 2.41 -0.35 1.65
C TYR A 157 2.86 0.89 0.90
N PHE A 158 4.15 1.20 0.97
CA PHE A 158 4.76 2.31 0.25
C PHE A 158 5.95 1.76 -0.54
N HIS A 159 5.97 2.02 -1.84
CA HIS A 159 7.10 1.70 -2.70
C HIS A 159 7.59 2.96 -3.37
N SER A 160 8.90 3.09 -3.48
CA SER A 160 9.51 4.06 -4.39
C SER A 160 10.74 3.43 -5.05
N ASN A 161 10.91 3.76 -6.31
CA ASN A 161 12.08 3.51 -7.14
C ASN A 161 12.29 4.77 -8.00
N ILE A 162 13.39 5.48 -7.80
CA ILE A 162 13.74 6.76 -8.43
C ILE A 162 15.20 6.71 -8.88
#